data_AF-U2QS83-F1
#
_entry.id   AF-U2QS83-F1
#
_cell.length_a   1.000
_cell.length_b   1.000
_cell.length_c   1.000
_cell.angle_alpha   90.00
_cell.angle_beta   90.00
_cell.angle_gamma   90.00
#
_symmetry.space_group_name_H-M   'P 1'
#
loop_
_entity.id
_entity.type
_entity.pdbx_description
1 polymer ?
#
loop_
_entity_poly.entity_id
_entity_poly.type
_entity_poly.pdbx_seq_one_letter_code
_entity_poly.pdbx_strand_id
1 'polypeptide(L)'
;GNVFEGADLERIKKYYIEEYDEKSITRCNECWARNLCGLCYAACYEAEGIDMERKEKVCGAHRYATKGELISYYSILEEKPEVIEEIDAVPYY
;
A
#
# COMPACT_ATOMS: atom_id res chain seq x y z
N GLY A 1 3.75 -19.62 -14.27
CA GLY A 1 4.33 -19.54 -15.62
C GLY A 1 5.78 -19.97 -15.62
N ASN A 2 6.40 -20.01 -16.78
CA ASN A 2 7.81 -20.36 -16.97
C ASN A 2 8.36 -19.64 -18.21
N VAL A 3 9.64 -19.83 -18.52
CA VAL A 3 10.31 -19.13 -19.65
C VAL A 3 9.75 -19.49 -21.03
N PHE A 4 9.00 -20.59 -21.15
CA PHE A 4 8.42 -21.05 -22.42
C PHE A 4 6.97 -20.58 -22.58
N GLU A 5 6.20 -20.57 -21.49
CA GLU A 5 4.77 -20.25 -21.49
C GLU A 5 4.47 -18.81 -21.06
N GLY A 6 5.48 -18.08 -20.57
CA GLY A 6 5.32 -16.75 -20.04
C GLY A 6 4.64 -16.73 -18.66
N ALA A 7 4.16 -15.55 -18.26
CA ALA A 7 3.42 -15.38 -17.03
C ALA A 7 2.02 -16.00 -17.15
N ASP A 8 1.58 -16.71 -16.12
CA ASP A 8 0.25 -17.29 -16.06
C ASP A 8 -0.73 -16.23 -15.57
N LEU A 9 -1.30 -15.48 -16.51
CA LEU A 9 -2.15 -14.32 -16.20
C LEU A 9 -3.43 -14.70 -15.46
N GLU A 10 -4.02 -15.86 -15.78
CA GLU A 10 -5.22 -16.36 -15.11
C GLU A 10 -4.93 -16.63 -13.63
N ARG A 11 -3.83 -17.32 -13.32
CA ARG A 11 -3.43 -17.55 -11.93
C ARG A 11 -3.05 -16.24 -11.23
N ILE A 12 -2.35 -15.34 -11.89
CA ILE A 12 -1.99 -14.04 -11.31
C ILE A 12 -3.24 -13.26 -10.90
N LYS A 13 -4.22 -13.17 -11.82
CA LYS A 13 -5.49 -12.48 -11.56
C LYS A 13 -6.24 -13.12 -10.39
N LYS A 14 -6.41 -14.44 -10.43
CA LYS A 14 -7.13 -15.19 -9.40
C LYS A 14 -6.50 -14.99 -8.01
N TYR A 15 -5.20 -15.23 -7.89
CA TYR A 15 -4.55 -15.29 -6.59
C TYR A 15 -4.11 -13.92 -6.07
N TYR A 16 -3.65 -12.99 -6.90
CA TYR A 16 -3.10 -11.72 -6.39
C TYR A 16 -4.06 -10.53 -6.48
N ILE A 17 -5.11 -10.64 -7.29
CA ILE A 17 -6.10 -9.57 -7.45
C ILE A 17 -7.41 -9.99 -6.79
N GLU A 18 -8.05 -11.06 -7.30
CA GLU A 18 -9.39 -11.46 -6.86
C GLU A 18 -9.39 -11.93 -5.39
N GLU A 19 -8.49 -12.85 -5.01
CA GLU A 19 -8.39 -13.31 -3.61
C GLU A 19 -8.05 -12.17 -2.63
N TYR A 20 -7.14 -11.26 -3.05
CA TYR A 20 -6.77 -10.12 -2.22
C TYR A 20 -7.98 -9.22 -1.98
N ASP A 21 -8.71 -8.89 -3.04
CA ASP A 21 -9.90 -8.05 -2.98
C ASP A 21 -10.99 -8.71 -2.12
N GLU A 22 -11.34 -9.97 -2.39
CA GLU A 22 -12.36 -10.70 -1.64
C GLU A 22 -12.09 -10.68 -0.13
N LYS A 23 -10.84 -10.91 0.28
CA LYS A 23 -10.46 -10.96 1.69
C LYS A 23 -10.22 -9.59 2.31
N SER A 24 -10.04 -8.53 1.52
CA SER A 24 -9.63 -7.22 2.01
C SER A 24 -10.71 -6.16 1.93
N ILE A 25 -11.57 -6.21 0.92
CA ILE A 25 -12.40 -5.06 0.50
C ILE A 25 -13.35 -4.58 1.59
N THR A 26 -13.95 -5.49 2.36
CA THR A 26 -14.85 -5.13 3.47
C THR A 26 -14.16 -4.21 4.47
N ARG A 27 -12.96 -4.58 4.95
CA ARG A 27 -12.20 -3.75 5.90
C ARG A 27 -11.56 -2.54 5.24
N CYS A 28 -11.04 -2.69 4.02
CA CYS A 28 -10.40 -1.59 3.31
C CYS A 28 -11.39 -0.47 2.97
N ASN A 29 -12.66 -0.79 2.71
CA ASN A 29 -13.71 0.19 2.45
C ASN A 29 -14.05 1.06 3.67
N GLU A 30 -13.85 0.53 4.87
CA GLU A 30 -14.04 1.24 6.15
C GLU A 30 -12.77 1.96 6.64
N CYS A 31 -11.66 1.80 5.92
CA CYS A 31 -10.37 2.35 6.34
C CYS A 31 -10.23 3.84 5.98
N TRP A 32 -9.92 4.68 6.97
CA TRP A 32 -9.68 6.11 6.77
C TRP A 32 -8.48 6.40 5.84
N ALA A 33 -7.49 5.51 5.81
CA ALA A 33 -6.26 5.67 5.03
C ALA A 33 -6.32 5.00 3.65
N ARG A 34 -7.48 4.51 3.20
CA ARG A 34 -7.58 3.67 1.99
C ARG A 34 -6.96 4.30 0.73
N ASN A 35 -7.15 5.62 0.56
CA ASN A 35 -6.67 6.36 -0.62
C ASN A 35 -5.17 6.71 -0.53
N LEU A 36 -4.56 6.47 0.63
CA LEU A 36 -3.13 6.68 0.92
C LEU A 36 -2.41 5.35 1.20
N CYS A 37 -3.10 4.23 1.05
CA CYS A 37 -2.57 2.92 1.41
C CYS A 37 -1.49 2.49 0.42
N GLY A 38 -0.25 2.40 0.88
CA GLY A 38 0.88 1.85 0.12
C GLY A 38 1.12 0.35 0.32
N LEU A 39 0.17 -0.38 0.92
CA LEU A 39 0.36 -1.80 1.25
C LEU A 39 0.36 -2.66 -0.01
N CYS A 40 1.50 -3.28 -0.31
CA CYS A 40 1.63 -4.24 -1.40
C CYS A 40 1.12 -5.62 -0.96
N TYR A 41 0.35 -6.31 -1.82
CA TYR A 41 -0.09 -7.68 -1.56
C TYR A 41 1.10 -8.60 -1.24
N ALA A 42 2.25 -8.43 -1.90
CA ALA A 42 3.44 -9.26 -1.66
C ALA A 42 3.94 -9.24 -0.20
N ALA A 43 3.59 -8.20 0.57
CA ALA A 43 3.95 -8.12 1.99
C ALA A 43 3.17 -9.09 2.88
N CYS A 44 2.07 -9.68 2.38
CA CYS A 44 1.17 -10.55 3.13
C CYS A 44 0.74 -11.82 2.39
N TYR A 45 1.43 -12.22 1.32
CA TYR A 45 1.22 -13.51 0.66
C TYR A 45 2.28 -14.52 1.08
N GLU A 46 1.83 -15.76 1.29
CA GLU A 46 2.64 -16.96 1.47
C GLU A 46 2.34 -17.95 0.33
N ALA A 47 2.97 -19.13 0.35
CA ALA A 47 2.78 -20.15 -0.69
C ALA A 47 1.32 -20.62 -0.82
N GLU A 48 0.56 -20.58 0.29
CA GLU A 48 -0.83 -21.01 0.40
C GLU A 48 -1.85 -19.89 0.14
N GLY A 49 -1.41 -18.67 -0.19
CA GLY A 49 -2.26 -17.51 -0.42
C GLY A 49 -2.04 -16.40 0.60
N ILE A 50 -3.04 -15.54 0.79
CA ILE A 50 -2.90 -14.39 1.68
C ILE A 50 -2.98 -14.79 3.17
N ASP A 51 -1.99 -14.35 3.94
CA ASP A 51 -1.97 -14.40 5.40
C ASP A 51 -2.65 -13.15 5.96
N MET A 52 -3.88 -13.34 6.46
CA MET A 52 -4.70 -12.26 7.01
C MET A 52 -4.19 -11.72 8.35
N GLU A 53 -3.47 -12.52 9.14
CA GLU A 53 -2.88 -12.06 10.40
C GLU A 53 -1.68 -11.16 10.11
N ARG A 54 -0.79 -11.60 9.21
CA ARG A 54 0.33 -10.80 8.73
C ARG A 54 -0.16 -9.53 8.06
N LYS A 55 -1.21 -9.61 7.22
CA LYS A 55 -1.83 -8.44 6.61
C LYS A 55 -2.32 -7.42 7.65
N GLU A 56 -2.99 -7.85 8.72
CA GLU A 56 -3.49 -6.91 9.73
C GLU A 56 -2.33 -6.17 10.43
N LYS A 57 -1.24 -6.88 10.74
CA LYS A 57 -0.04 -6.27 11.33
C LYS A 57 0.59 -5.23 10.40
N VAL A 58 0.80 -5.59 9.14
CA VAL A 58 1.42 -4.70 8.14
C VAL A 58 0.49 -3.50 7.84
N CYS A 59 -0.82 -3.73 7.74
CA CYS A 59 -1.83 -2.67 7.58
C CYS A 59 -1.84 -1.71 8.77
N GLY A 60 -1.71 -2.21 10.00
CA GLY A 60 -1.55 -1.39 11.20
C GLY A 60 -0.31 -0.50 11.14
N ALA A 61 0.84 -1.07 10.76
CA ALA A 61 2.09 -0.33 10.62
C ALA A 61 2.01 0.76 9.54
N HIS A 62 1.44 0.46 8.37
CA HIS A 62 1.22 1.45 7.32
C HIS A 62 0.30 2.59 7.79
N ARG A 63 -0.84 2.28 8.42
CA ARG A 63 -1.73 3.33 8.96
C ARG A 63 -1.03 4.23 9.98
N TYR A 64 -0.18 3.65 10.84
CA TYR A 64 0.60 4.41 11.80
C TYR A 64 1.62 5.32 11.11
N ALA A 65 2.37 4.80 10.15
CA ALA A 65 3.35 5.56 9.37
C ALA A 65 2.67 6.69 8.59
N THR A 66 1.61 6.40 7.83
CA THR A 66 0.84 7.40 7.08
C THR A 66 0.29 8.51 7.98
N LYS A 67 -0.15 8.18 9.19
CA LYS A 67 -0.58 9.22 10.15
C LYS A 67 0.59 10.12 10.54
N GLY A 68 1.76 9.56 10.83
CA GLY A 68 2.97 10.32 11.15
C GLY A 68 3.47 11.19 10.00
N GLU A 69 3.42 10.66 8.78
CA GLU A 69 3.77 11.38 7.54
C GLU A 69 2.82 12.57 7.32
N LEU A 70 1.51 12.38 7.48
CA LEU A 70 0.54 13.47 7.39
C LEU A 70 0.78 14.54 8.45
N ILE A 71 0.99 14.15 9.72
CA ILE A 71 1.31 15.10 10.79
C ILE A 71 2.55 15.90 10.41
N SER A 72 3.61 15.22 9.99
CA SER A 72 4.88 15.89 9.64
C SER A 72 4.71 16.85 8.46
N TYR A 73 4.04 16.40 7.40
CA TYR A 73 3.77 17.19 6.20
C TYR A 73 2.98 18.46 6.53
N TYR A 74 1.87 18.34 7.27
CA TYR A 74 1.05 19.50 7.62
C TYR A 74 1.73 20.43 8.64
N SER A 75 2.48 19.90 9.62
CA SER A 75 3.27 20.73 10.52
C SER A 75 4.33 21.54 9.77
N ILE A 76 5.01 20.94 8.80
CA ILE A 76 5.98 21.66 7.96
C ILE A 76 5.27 22.72 7.11
N LEU A 77 4.12 22.39 6.49
CA LEU A 77 3.35 23.38 5.72
C LEU A 77 2.91 24.59 6.55
N GLU A 78 2.54 24.39 7.81
CA GLU A 78 2.10 25.46 8.70
C GLU A 78 3.27 26.28 9.26
N GLU A 79 4.37 25.63 9.63
CA GLU A 79 5.49 26.28 10.32
C GLU A 79 6.59 26.78 9.38
N LYS A 80 6.85 26.06 8.27
CA LYS A 80 7.98 26.25 7.35
C LYS A 80 7.63 25.84 5.91
N PRO A 81 6.66 26.51 5.26
CA PRO A 81 6.21 26.15 3.90
C PRO A 81 7.34 26.19 2.86
N GLU A 82 8.38 27.02 3.07
CA GLU A 82 9.54 27.11 2.18
C GLU A 82 10.28 25.77 2.01
N VAL A 83 10.25 24.90 3.01
CA VAL A 83 10.86 23.56 2.92
C VAL A 83 10.10 22.68 1.91
N ILE A 84 8.77 22.81 1.84
CA ILE A 84 7.97 22.08 0.85
C ILE A 84 8.20 22.67 -0.55
N GLU A 85 8.30 23.99 -0.69
CA GLU A 85 8.63 24.64 -1.97
C GLU A 85 9.98 24.19 -2.53
N GLU A 86 11.00 24.04 -1.67
CA GLU A 86 12.30 23.49 -2.06
C GLU A 86 12.21 22.05 -2.57
N ILE A 87 11.38 21.22 -1.94
CA ILE A 87 11.15 19.83 -2.37
C ILE A 87 10.40 19.79 -3.70
N ASP A 88 9.35 20.60 -3.87
CA ASP A 88 8.54 20.67 -5.09
C ASP A 88 9.35 21.19 -6.29
N ALA A 89 10.38 22.00 -6.04
CA ALA A 89 11.29 22.48 -7.08
C ALA A 89 12.27 21.41 -7.60
N VAL A 90 12.38 20.24 -6.93
CA VAL A 90 13.23 19.14 -7.38
C VAL A 90 12.62 18.51 -8.64
N PRO A 91 13.33 18.51 -9.78
CA PRO A 91 12.81 17.92 -11.01
C PRO A 91 12.61 16.40 -10.85
N TYR A 92 11.45 15.89 -11.25
CA TYR A 92 11.26 14.46 -11.44
C TYR A 92 12.03 14.01 -12.70
N TYR A 93 13.03 13.15 -12.51
CA TYR A 93 13.78 12.48 -13.60
C TYR A 93 13.12 11.17 -14.01
#